data_AF-A0A8H5BYH8-F1
#
_entry.id   AF-A0A8H5BYH8-F1
#
_cell.length_a   1.000
_cell.length_b   1.000
_cell.length_c   1.000
_cell.angle_alpha   90.00
_cell.angle_beta   90.00
_cell.angle_gamma   90.00
#
_symmetry.space_group_name_H-M   'P 1'
#
loop_
_entity.id
_entity.type
_entity.pdbx_description
1 polymer ?
#
loop_
_entity_poly.entity_id
_entity_poly.type
_entity_poly.pdbx_seq_one_letter_code
_entity_poly.pdbx_strand_id
1 'polypeptide(L)' 'MVPFHEPVYRVAEQEWKVFVEALTDSLMEVDPEIPPLPPKDVIHRIYRDIRFSNDKTPYKRGFSASLSRSGRKGIFAC' A
#
# COMPACT_ATOMS: atom_id res chain seq x y z
N MET A 1 0.70 26.15 -5.29
CA MET A 1 0.30 26.58 -3.94
C MET A 1 -0.61 25.48 -3.40
N VAL A 2 -0.07 24.55 -2.59
CA VAL A 2 -0.83 23.43 -2.02
C VAL A 2 -1.64 23.96 -0.83
N PRO A 3 -2.94 23.69 -0.72
CA PRO A 3 -3.80 24.28 0.30
C PRO A 3 -3.40 23.81 1.71
N PHE A 4 -3.35 24.77 2.64
CA PHE A 4 -2.72 24.67 3.96
C PHE A 4 -3.49 23.85 5.03
N HIS A 5 -4.39 22.93 4.64
CA HIS A 5 -5.13 22.11 5.61
C HIS A 5 -5.54 20.72 5.09
N GLU A 6 -4.74 20.12 4.20
CA GLU A 6 -4.88 18.69 3.99
C GLU A 6 -3.99 17.97 5.01
N PRO A 7 -4.50 16.98 5.78
CA PRO A 7 -3.64 16.27 6.73
C PRO A 7 -2.46 15.70 5.96
N VAL A 8 -1.23 15.97 6.40
CA VAL A 8 0.02 15.52 5.73
C VAL A 8 -0.06 14.04 5.30
N TYR A 9 -0.73 13.22 6.12
CA TYR A 9 -1.03 11.83 5.80
C TYR A 9 -1.82 11.62 4.50
N ARG A 10 -2.88 12.40 4.23
CA ARG A 10 -3.73 12.23 3.04
C ARG A 10 -2.98 12.56 1.76
N VAL A 11 -2.15 13.60 1.78
CA VAL A 11 -1.27 13.95 0.66
C VAL A 11 -0.29 12.81 0.40
N ALA A 12 0.42 12.35 1.44
CA ALA A 12 1.34 11.23 1.32
C ALA A 12 0.65 9.91 0.90
N GLU A 13 -0.59 9.67 1.35
CA GLU A 13 -1.39 8.52 0.95
C GLU A 13 -1.73 8.57 -0.55
N GLN A 14 -2.03 9.76 -1.08
CA GLN A 14 -2.31 9.95 -2.50
C GLN A 14 -1.05 9.76 -3.34
N GLU A 15 0.07 10.37 -2.95
CA GLU A 15 1.37 10.16 -3.61
C GLU A 15 1.78 8.69 -3.60
N TRP A 16 1.58 8.00 -2.48
CA TRP A 16 1.85 6.57 -2.36
C TRP A 16 0.98 5.73 -3.31
N LYS A 17 -0.31 6.06 -3.47
CA LYS A 17 -1.19 5.36 -4.43
C LYS A 17 -0.70 5.51 -5.86
N VAL A 18 -0.33 6.73 -6.26
CA VAL A 18 0.20 7.02 -7.60
C VAL A 18 1.51 6.27 -7.84
N PHE A 19 2.41 6.25 -6.84
CA PHE A 19 3.66 5.51 -6.92
C PHE A 19 3.44 4.00 -7.10
N VAL A 20 2.54 3.39 -6.32
CA VAL A 20 2.25 1.95 -6.42
C VAL A 20 1.62 1.60 -7.77
N GLU A 21 0.77 2.47 -8.31
CA GLU A 21 0.17 2.30 -9.65
C GLU A 21 1.27 2.26 -10.74
N ALA A 22 2.13 3.28 -10.79
CA ALA A 22 3.23 3.32 -11.75
C ALA A 22 4.24 2.17 -11.58
N LEU A 23 4.50 1.75 -10.33
CA LEU A 23 5.35 0.60 -10.04
C LEU A 23 4.72 -0.71 -10.54
N THR A 24 3.40 -0.85 -10.41
CA THR A 24 2.67 -2.04 -10.86
C THR A 24 2.73 -2.15 -12.39
N ASP A 25 2.50 -1.04 -13.10
CA ASP A 25 2.60 -1.00 -14.57
C ASP A 25 4.01 -1.43 -15.03
N SER A 26 5.05 -0.88 -14.39
CA SER A 26 6.44 -1.25 -14.71
C SER A 26 6.76 -2.71 -14.39
N LEU A 27 6.18 -3.27 -13.32
CA LEU A 27 6.38 -4.67 -12.95
C LEU A 27 5.65 -5.64 -13.88
N MET A 28 4.50 -5.25 -14.41
CA MET A 28 3.76 -6.05 -15.39
C MET A 28 4.53 -6.23 -16.71
N GLU A 29 5.37 -5.26 -17.08
CA GLU A 29 6.26 -5.40 -18.23
C GLU A 29 7.37 -6.45 -17.99
N VAL A 30 7.75 -6.67 -16.73
CA VAL A 30 8.85 -7.56 -16.34
C VAL A 30 8.35 -8.98 -15.99
N ASP A 31 7.25 -9.10 -15.24
CA ASP A 31 6.63 -10.38 -14.89
C ASP A 31 5.15 -10.40 -15.34
N PRO A 32 4.84 -11.07 -16.46
CA PRO A 32 3.48 -11.14 -16.99
C PRO A 32 2.52 -11.98 -16.13
N GLU A 33 3.02 -12.67 -15.10
CA GLU A 33 2.17 -13.39 -14.16
C GLU A 33 1.62 -12.50 -13.04
N ILE A 34 2.05 -11.23 -12.96
CA ILE A 34 1.45 -10.23 -12.08
C ILE A 34 0.14 -9.72 -12.71
N PRO A 35 -1.03 -9.97 -12.11
CA PRO A 35 -2.28 -9.47 -12.64
C PRO A 35 -2.42 -7.96 -12.42
N PRO A 36 -3.15 -7.24 -13.29
CA PRO A 36 -3.51 -5.85 -13.07
C PRO A 36 -4.48 -5.76 -11.87
N LEU A 37 -3.93 -5.45 -10.70
CA LEU A 37 -4.69 -5.32 -9.47
C LEU A 37 -4.88 -3.84 -9.12
N PRO A 38 -6.08 -3.42 -8.68
CA PRO A 38 -6.29 -2.04 -8.27
C PRO A 38 -5.49 -1.75 -6.99
N PRO A 39 -4.94 -0.53 -6.81
CA PRO A 39 -4.05 -0.19 -5.68
C PRO A 39 -4.63 -0.53 -4.30
N LYS A 40 -5.96 -0.49 -4.13
CA LYS A 40 -6.65 -0.87 -2.88
C LYS A 40 -6.40 -2.31 -2.43
N ASP A 41 -6.16 -3.21 -3.37
CA ASP A 41 -6.00 -4.65 -3.11
C ASP A 41 -4.54 -5.01 -2.86
N VAL A 42 -3.63 -4.09 -3.19
CA VAL A 42 -2.17 -4.24 -3.05
C VAL A 42 -1.65 -3.46 -1.83
N ILE A 43 -2.21 -2.27 -1.56
CA ILE A 43 -1.78 -1.37 -0.49
C ILE A 43 -2.30 -1.84 0.87
N HIS A 44 -1.43 -1.77 1.86
CA HIS A 44 -1.75 -2.19 3.21
C HIS A 44 -2.47 -1.12 4.03
N ARG A 45 -3.42 -1.55 4.85
CA ARG A 45 -4.08 -0.66 5.83
C ARG A 45 -3.05 -0.20 6.85
N ILE A 46 -3.17 1.06 7.26
CA ILE A 46 -2.31 1.69 8.27
C ILE A 46 -2.62 1.24 9.69
N TYR A 47 -3.84 0.76 9.94
CA TYR A 47 -4.29 0.34 11.26
C TYR A 47 -3.58 -0.95 11.68
N ARG A 48 -3.09 -0.97 12.93
CA ARG A 48 -2.53 -2.16 13.57
C ARG A 48 -3.57 -2.79 14.49
N ASP A 49 -3.65 -4.11 14.51
CA ASP A 49 -4.38 -4.80 15.58
C ASP A 49 -3.52 -4.77 16.86
N ILE A 50 -3.92 -3.92 17.81
CA ILE A 50 -3.16 -3.67 19.05
C ILE A 50 -3.80 -4.32 20.27
N ARG A 51 -4.86 -5.13 20.10
CA ARG A 51 -5.60 -5.72 21.23
C ARG A 51 -4.68 -6.51 22.17
N PHE A 52 -3.77 -7.29 21.59
CA PHE A 52 -2.86 -8.16 22.32
C PHE A 52 -1.39 -7.68 22.34
N SER A 53 -1.09 -6.51 21.74
CA SER A 53 0.29 -6.00 21.70
C SER A 53 0.61 -5.17 22.95
N ASN A 54 1.87 -5.24 23.39
CA ASN A 54 2.39 -4.39 24.47
C ASN A 54 2.54 -2.93 23.98
N ASP A 55 2.89 -2.74 22.71
CA ASP A 55 2.89 -1.44 22.04
C ASP A 55 1.48 -1.10 21.54
N LYS A 56 0.88 -0.04 22.10
CA LYS A 56 -0.48 0.42 21.78
C LYS A 56 -0.53 1.47 20.67
N THR A 57 0.55 1.66 19.91
CA THR A 57 0.54 2.60 18.78
C THR A 57 -0.46 2.15 17.70
N PRO A 58 -1.56 2.90 17.46
CA PRO A 58 -2.69 2.43 16.65
C PRO A 58 -2.38 2.39 15.13
N TYR A 59 -1.38 3.13 14.70
CA TYR A 59 -1.01 3.28 13.29
C TYR A 59 0.40 2.72 13.01
N LYS A 60 0.60 2.21 11.80
CA LYS A 60 1.94 1.95 11.25
C LYS A 60 2.66 3.27 10.97
N ARG A 61 3.99 3.26 11.11
CA ARG A 61 4.86 4.42 10.86
C ARG A 61 5.19 4.64 9.37
N GLY A 62 4.82 3.69 8.50
CA GLY A 62 5.12 3.76 7.08
C GLY A 62 4.08 3.05 6.23
N PHE A 63 4.10 3.35 4.94
CA PHE A 63 3.28 2.70 3.93
C PHE A 63 3.87 1.35 3.54
N SER A 64 3.02 0.41 3.19
CA SER A 64 3.41 -0.91 2.68
C SER A 64 2.45 -1.34 1.59
N ALA A 65 2.95 -2.08 0.61
CA ALA A 65 2.17 -2.73 -0.43
C ALA A 65 2.79 -4.10 -0.71
N SER A 66 1.96 -5.07 -1.06
CA SER A 66 2.40 -6.42 -1.41
C SER A 66 1.91 -6.76 -2.80
N LEU A 67 2.86 -6.90 -3.72
CA LEU A 67 2.64 -7.21 -5.13
C LEU A 67 2.97 -8.67 -5.33
N SER A 68 1.95 -9.48 -5.64
CA SER A 68 2.15 -10.88 -6.00
C SER A 68 1.14 -11.33 -7.03
N ARG A 69 1.43 -12.48 -7.65
CA ARG A 69 0.55 -13.14 -8.62
C ARG A 69 -0.88 -13.35 -8.14
N SER A 70 -1.08 -13.50 -6.84
CA SER A 70 -2.39 -13.71 -6.21
C SER A 70 -2.82 -12.53 -5.34
N GLY A 71 -2.15 -11.38 -5.48
CA GLY A 71 -2.37 -10.19 -4.67
C GLY A 71 -2.06 -10.41 -3.18
N ARG A 72 -2.72 -9.63 -2.33
CA ARG A 72 -2.43 -9.57 -0.88
C ARG A 72 -2.83 -10.81 -0.07
N LYS A 73 -3.62 -11.72 -0.63
CA LYS A 73 -4.07 -12.96 0.03
C LYS A 73 -3.39 -14.23 -0.52
N GLY A 74 -2.44 -14.05 -1.42
CA GLY A 74 -1.72 -15.11 -2.10
C GLY A 74 -0.66 -15.80 -1.23
N ILE A 75 -0.40 -17.07 -1.54
CA ILE A 75 0.74 -17.83 -0.98
C ILE A 75 2.09 -17.20 -1.42
N PHE A 76 2.06 -16.43 -2.51
CA PHE A 76 3.20 -15.74 -3.09
C PHE A 76 3.28 -14.26 -2.71
N ALA A 77 2.52 -13.79 -1.70
CA ALA A 77 2.55 -12.40 -1.26
C ALA A 77 3.94 -12.01 -0.72
N CYS A 78 4.65 -11.16 -1.47
CA CYS A 78 5.91 -10.52 -1.08
C CYS A 78 5.67 -9.23 -0.31
#